data_AF-X1FSM6-F1
#
_entry.id   AF-X1FSM6-F1
#
_cell.length_a   1.000
_cell.length_b   1.000
_cell.length_c   1.000
_cell.angle_alpha   90.00
_cell.angle_beta   90.00
_cell.angle_gamma   90.00
#
_symmetry.space_group_name_H-M   'P 1'
#
loop_
_entity.id
_entity.type
_entity.pdbx_description
1 polymer ?
#
loop_
_entity_poly.entity_id
_entity_poly.type
_entity_poly.pdbx_seq_one_letter_code
_entity_poly.pdbx_strand_id
1 'polypeptide(L)'
;AGVVPLAHATDGGGSIRIPAGVNGNIGLKVSRGVFSIAPHLSDLSGLVSIQGCQSRTVRDTAAFVDACRGGAPGEFMPYWTAPEPYTKAITRDPPRLRIALSHQWGDYRATPHIAAELARVGRFLESLGHHVEEALPAVDLRAAFAAQTTCYISNFAVV
;
A
#
# COMPACT_ATOMS: atom_id res chain seq x y z
N ALA A 1 17.40 -11.26 -5.51
CA ALA A 1 17.99 -12.57 -5.15
C ALA A 1 17.22 -13.76 -5.73
N GLY A 2 15.89 -13.73 -5.82
CA GLY A 2 15.12 -14.82 -6.44
C GLY A 2 15.07 -16.11 -5.60
N VAL A 3 15.33 -16.02 -4.30
CA VAL A 3 15.37 -17.16 -3.37
C VAL A 3 13.98 -17.75 -3.16
N VAL A 4 12.97 -16.90 -3.06
CA VAL A 4 11.55 -17.29 -2.95
C VAL A 4 10.72 -16.52 -3.96
N PRO A 5 9.61 -17.10 -4.46
CA PRO A 5 8.72 -16.41 -5.41
C PRO A 5 7.95 -15.26 -4.76
N LEU A 6 7.68 -15.36 -3.46
CA LEU A 6 6.93 -14.41 -2.65
C LEU A 6 7.42 -14.49 -1.20
N ALA A 7 7.48 -13.35 -0.51
CA ALA A 7 7.80 -13.27 0.91
C ALA A 7 6.72 -12.50 1.66
N HIS A 8 6.29 -13.03 2.81
CA HIS A 8 5.43 -12.30 3.73
C HIS A 8 6.14 -11.07 4.31
N ALA A 9 5.41 -10.00 4.58
CA ALA A 9 5.93 -8.77 5.17
C ALA A 9 4.83 -7.97 5.88
N THR A 10 5.22 -7.00 6.70
CA THR A 10 4.31 -6.07 7.37
C THR A 10 4.67 -4.63 7.05
N ASP A 11 3.70 -3.72 7.04
CA ASP A 11 3.92 -2.30 6.74
C ASP A 11 3.08 -1.39 7.63
N GLY A 12 3.76 -0.67 8.52
CA GLY A 12 3.20 0.46 9.26
C GLY A 12 3.77 1.81 8.79
N GLY A 13 5.10 1.91 8.70
CA GLY A 13 5.80 3.12 8.25
C GLY A 13 6.27 3.09 6.79
N GLY A 14 6.02 2.02 6.04
CA GLY A 14 6.59 1.79 4.71
C GLY A 14 7.37 0.48 4.56
N SER A 15 7.40 -0.39 5.57
CA SER A 15 8.26 -1.57 5.61
C SER A 15 7.98 -2.63 4.53
N ILE A 16 6.84 -2.59 3.82
CA ILE A 16 6.65 -3.35 2.57
C ILE A 16 7.13 -2.52 1.38
N ARG A 17 6.63 -1.29 1.25
CA ARG A 17 6.77 -0.47 0.04
C ARG A 17 8.19 0.08 -0.17
N ILE A 18 8.87 0.51 0.88
CA ILE A 18 10.23 1.07 0.83
C ILE A 18 11.23 0.01 0.32
N PRO A 19 11.38 -1.16 0.96
CA PRO A 19 12.29 -2.17 0.45
C PRO A 19 11.86 -2.70 -0.92
N ALA A 20 10.57 -2.73 -1.25
CA ALA A 20 10.14 -3.12 -2.60
C ALA A 20 10.63 -2.12 -3.66
N GLY A 21 10.47 -0.82 -3.41
CA GLY A 21 10.94 0.24 -4.29
C GLY A 21 12.46 0.22 -4.49
N VAL A 22 13.23 -0.06 -3.43
CA VAL A 22 14.70 -0.15 -3.50
C VAL A 22 15.15 -1.37 -4.31
N ASN A 23 14.44 -2.50 -4.20
CA ASN A 23 14.84 -3.77 -4.82
C ASN A 23 14.16 -4.06 -6.18
N GLY A 24 13.32 -3.15 -6.67
CA GLY A 24 12.55 -3.37 -7.90
C GLY A 24 11.50 -4.47 -7.80
N ASN A 25 10.97 -4.72 -6.59
CA ASN A 25 9.90 -5.69 -6.34
C ASN A 25 8.53 -5.01 -6.33
N ILE A 26 7.47 -5.82 -6.31
CA ILE A 26 6.10 -5.36 -6.03
C ILE A 26 5.84 -5.49 -4.52
N GLY A 27 5.48 -4.38 -3.88
CA GLY A 27 5.09 -4.34 -2.47
C GLY A 27 3.78 -3.57 -2.30
N LEU A 28 2.75 -4.23 -1.79
CA LEU A 28 1.42 -3.64 -1.59
C LEU A 28 1.07 -3.59 -0.10
N LYS A 29 0.87 -2.37 0.42
CA LYS A 29 0.18 -2.16 1.70
C LYS A 29 -1.31 -2.00 1.41
N VAL A 30 -2.08 -3.03 1.74
CA VAL A 30 -3.53 -3.03 1.54
C VAL A 30 -4.25 -2.07 2.50
N SER A 31 -5.52 -1.79 2.22
CA SER A 31 -6.40 -1.12 3.18
C SER A 31 -6.52 -1.94 4.47
N ARG A 32 -6.69 -1.25 5.60
CA ARG A 32 -6.97 -1.91 6.88
C ARG A 32 -8.28 -2.69 6.78
N GLY A 33 -8.33 -3.88 7.38
CA GLY A 33 -9.49 -4.78 7.29
C GLY A 33 -9.52 -5.65 6.03
N VAL A 34 -8.43 -5.72 5.25
CA VAL A 34 -8.28 -6.73 4.18
C VAL A 34 -7.74 -8.05 4.74
N PHE A 35 -6.76 -7.99 5.64
CA PHE A 35 -6.17 -9.16 6.29
C PHE A 35 -6.46 -9.15 7.79
N SER A 36 -6.70 -10.35 8.33
CA SER A 36 -6.82 -10.59 9.76
C SER A 36 -5.52 -10.27 10.49
N ILE A 37 -5.65 -9.68 11.69
CA ILE A 37 -4.56 -9.40 12.62
C ILE A 37 -4.82 -9.99 14.02
N ALA A 38 -5.87 -10.79 14.16
CA ALA A 38 -6.17 -11.59 15.33
C ALA A 38 -5.14 -12.68 15.60
N PRO A 39 -5.12 -13.20 16.85
CA PRO A 39 -5.88 -12.68 18.00
C PRO A 39 -5.21 -11.46 18.64
N HIS A 40 -3.93 -11.23 18.37
CA HIS A 40 -3.09 -10.37 19.21
C HIS A 40 -3.17 -8.88 18.91
N LEU A 41 -3.46 -8.49 17.67
CA LEU A 41 -3.47 -7.08 17.25
C LEU A 41 -4.86 -6.60 16.79
N SER A 42 -5.89 -7.41 17.04
CA SER A 42 -7.27 -7.07 16.72
C SER A 42 -7.89 -6.19 17.80
N ASP A 43 -7.29 -5.03 18.03
CA ASP A 43 -7.74 -4.06 19.03
C ASP A 43 -7.45 -2.62 18.57
N LEU A 44 -7.61 -1.65 19.49
CA LEU A 44 -7.36 -0.23 19.22
C LEU A 44 -5.88 0.12 19.06
N SER A 45 -4.96 -0.81 19.31
CA SER A 45 -3.52 -0.62 19.09
C SER A 45 -3.09 -1.03 17.67
N GLY A 46 -3.85 -1.86 16.95
CA GLY A 46 -3.51 -2.33 15.59
C GLY A 46 -3.74 -1.33 14.45
N LEU A 47 -3.51 -0.02 14.65
CA LEU A 47 -4.01 1.02 13.73
C LEU A 47 -3.21 1.19 12.44
N VAL A 48 -1.88 1.01 12.50
CA VAL A 48 -0.98 1.45 11.43
C VAL A 48 -0.38 0.28 10.66
N SER A 49 0.01 -0.79 11.34
CA SER A 49 0.71 -1.94 10.75
C SER A 49 -0.26 -2.94 10.14
N ILE A 50 -0.05 -3.29 8.86
CA ILE A 50 -0.87 -4.24 8.12
C ILE A 50 0.00 -5.40 7.60
N GLN A 51 -0.57 -6.60 7.51
CA GLN A 51 0.05 -7.76 6.85
C GLN A 51 0.14 -7.56 5.33
N GLY A 52 0.99 -8.33 4.66
CA GLY A 52 1.14 -8.24 3.21
C GLY A 52 2.27 -9.11 2.69
N CYS A 53 2.71 -8.78 1.47
CA CYS A 53 3.80 -9.49 0.83
C CYS A 53 4.67 -8.58 -0.03
N GLN A 54 5.87 -9.07 -0.32
CA GLN A 54 6.64 -8.67 -1.49
C GLN A 54 6.67 -9.82 -2.50
N SER A 55 6.51 -9.47 -3.77
CA SER A 55 6.57 -10.41 -4.88
C SER A 55 7.32 -9.80 -6.07
N ARG A 56 7.50 -10.58 -7.13
CA ARG A 56 8.10 -10.10 -8.39
C ARG A 56 7.07 -9.64 -9.42
N THR A 57 5.79 -9.95 -9.21
CA THR A 57 4.74 -9.67 -10.21
C THR A 57 3.43 -9.27 -9.57
N VAL A 58 2.67 -8.41 -10.25
CA VAL A 58 1.32 -8.02 -9.80
C VAL A 58 0.41 -9.24 -9.67
N ARG A 59 0.55 -10.24 -10.56
CA ARG A 59 -0.17 -11.52 -10.49
C ARG A 59 0.03 -12.24 -9.17
N ASP A 60 1.27 -12.38 -8.72
CA ASP A 60 1.57 -13.13 -7.50
C ASP A 60 1.10 -12.36 -6.25
N THR A 61 1.21 -11.01 -6.26
CA THR A 61 0.60 -10.17 -5.21
C THR A 61 -0.92 -10.29 -5.19
N ALA A 62 -1.59 -10.31 -6.34
CA ALA A 62 -3.04 -10.49 -6.42
C ALA A 62 -3.48 -11.85 -5.87
N ALA A 63 -2.76 -12.93 -6.23
CA ALA A 63 -3.02 -14.27 -5.71
C ALA A 63 -2.85 -14.36 -4.18
N PHE A 64 -1.83 -13.70 -3.63
CA PHE A 64 -1.64 -13.61 -2.18
C PHE A 64 -2.80 -12.88 -1.50
N VAL A 65 -3.24 -11.74 -2.03
CA VAL A 65 -4.37 -11.01 -1.45
C VAL A 65 -5.66 -11.84 -1.52
N ASP A 66 -5.90 -12.55 -2.62
CA ASP A 66 -7.06 -13.44 -2.75
C ASP A 66 -7.03 -14.61 -1.76
N ALA A 67 -5.86 -15.20 -1.54
CA ALA A 67 -5.70 -16.35 -0.67
C ALA A 67 -5.72 -16.00 0.83
N CYS A 68 -5.22 -14.80 1.19
CA CYS A 68 -5.03 -14.41 2.58
C CYS A 68 -6.08 -13.43 3.11
N ARG A 69 -6.90 -12.80 2.24
CA ARG A 69 -7.93 -11.85 2.69
C ARG A 69 -8.99 -12.52 3.58
N GLY A 70 -9.56 -11.74 4.47
CA GLY A 70 -10.63 -12.17 5.36
C GLY A 70 -10.31 -11.93 6.82
N GLY A 71 -11.33 -12.10 7.66
CA GLY A 71 -11.24 -11.95 9.11
C GLY A 71 -11.22 -13.27 9.86
N ALA A 72 -10.83 -13.21 11.13
CA ALA A 72 -10.97 -14.29 12.09
C ALA A 72 -12.15 -14.02 13.05
N PRO A 73 -12.69 -15.06 13.72
CA PRO A 73 -13.67 -14.86 14.79
C PRO A 73 -13.12 -13.97 15.92
N GLY A 74 -13.97 -13.08 16.44
CA GLY A 74 -13.61 -12.19 17.57
C GLY A 74 -12.84 -10.93 17.18
N GLU A 75 -12.69 -10.66 15.89
CA GLU A 75 -11.99 -9.46 15.43
C GLU A 75 -12.76 -8.17 15.75
N PHE A 76 -12.02 -7.15 16.23
CA PHE A 76 -12.56 -5.84 16.58
C PHE A 76 -12.90 -4.97 15.36
N MET A 77 -12.21 -5.17 14.23
CA MET A 77 -12.34 -4.31 13.05
C MET A 77 -13.20 -4.91 11.94
N PRO A 78 -14.02 -4.10 11.25
CA PRO A 78 -14.81 -4.58 10.12
C PRO A 78 -13.90 -4.96 8.95
N TYR A 79 -14.26 -6.06 8.29
CA TYR A 79 -13.54 -6.56 7.12
C TYR A 79 -14.15 -6.04 5.84
N TRP A 80 -13.28 -5.62 4.92
CA TRP A 80 -13.68 -5.29 3.57
C TRP A 80 -13.31 -6.43 2.63
N THR A 81 -14.26 -6.78 1.77
CA THR A 81 -14.05 -7.76 0.70
C THR A 81 -14.35 -7.08 -0.63
N ALA A 82 -13.42 -7.18 -1.57
CA ALA A 82 -13.66 -6.73 -2.93
C ALA A 82 -14.78 -7.59 -3.56
N PRO A 83 -15.63 -7.04 -4.43
CA PRO A 83 -16.71 -7.78 -5.08
C PRO A 83 -16.22 -8.95 -5.94
N GLU A 84 -14.95 -8.95 -6.32
CA GLU A 84 -14.30 -10.02 -7.05
C GLU A 84 -12.84 -10.26 -6.59
N PRO A 85 -12.27 -11.44 -6.88
CA PRO A 85 -10.86 -11.70 -6.67
C PRO A 85 -9.97 -10.76 -7.49
N TYR A 86 -8.85 -10.31 -6.90
CA TYR A 86 -7.88 -9.46 -7.58
C TYR A 86 -7.22 -10.18 -8.75
N THR A 87 -7.03 -11.49 -8.66
CA THR A 87 -6.56 -12.32 -9.79
C THR A 87 -7.46 -12.24 -11.02
N LYS A 88 -8.76 -11.98 -10.84
CA LYS A 88 -9.67 -11.69 -11.96
C LYS A 88 -9.62 -10.23 -12.38
N ALA A 89 -9.61 -9.31 -11.41
CA ALA A 89 -9.59 -7.87 -11.69
C ALA A 89 -8.40 -7.45 -12.57
N ILE A 90 -7.20 -8.00 -12.33
CA ILE A 90 -5.97 -7.64 -13.07
C ILE A 90 -5.93 -8.18 -14.52
N THR A 91 -6.91 -8.98 -14.95
CA THR A 91 -6.97 -9.51 -16.32
C THR A 91 -7.69 -8.59 -17.30
N ARG A 92 -8.18 -7.45 -16.82
CA ARG A 92 -8.94 -6.47 -17.60
C ARG A 92 -8.28 -5.11 -17.45
N ASP A 93 -8.23 -4.38 -18.56
CA ASP A 93 -7.78 -3.00 -18.53
C ASP A 93 -8.78 -2.14 -17.73
N PRO A 94 -8.30 -1.18 -16.92
CA PRO A 94 -9.19 -0.25 -16.23
C PRO A 94 -9.86 0.70 -17.24
N PRO A 95 -10.98 1.31 -16.87
CA PRO A 95 -11.48 2.46 -17.62
C PRO A 95 -10.46 3.61 -17.58
N ARG A 96 -10.70 4.66 -18.36
CA ARG A 96 -9.89 5.87 -18.29
C ARG A 96 -9.82 6.42 -16.86
N LEU A 97 -8.63 6.40 -16.26
CA LEU A 97 -8.39 6.88 -14.90
C LEU A 97 -8.04 8.37 -14.87
N ARG A 98 -8.31 8.99 -13.72
CA ARG A 98 -7.76 10.29 -13.32
C ARG A 98 -6.68 10.03 -12.27
N ILE A 99 -5.44 10.41 -12.58
CA ILE A 99 -4.26 10.05 -11.79
C ILE A 99 -3.59 11.33 -11.32
N ALA A 100 -3.61 11.55 -10.00
CA ALA A 100 -2.82 12.59 -9.36
C ALA A 100 -1.37 12.11 -9.22
N LEU A 101 -0.43 12.85 -9.79
CA LEU A 101 1.00 12.60 -9.70
C LEU A 101 1.64 13.57 -8.71
N SER A 102 2.42 13.05 -7.76
CA SER A 102 3.19 13.89 -6.83
C SER A 102 4.41 13.15 -6.31
N HIS A 103 5.50 13.90 -6.15
CA HIS A 103 6.69 13.50 -5.39
C HIS A 103 6.96 14.44 -4.20
N GLN A 104 5.96 15.25 -3.82
CA GLN A 104 6.00 16.15 -2.68
C GLN A 104 5.08 15.63 -1.57
N TRP A 105 5.63 15.54 -0.36
CA TRP A 105 4.92 15.14 0.85
C TRP A 105 5.27 16.10 1.99
N GLY A 106 4.40 17.08 2.23
CA GLY A 106 4.64 18.15 3.19
C GLY A 106 5.81 19.01 2.73
N ASP A 107 6.82 19.13 3.58
CA ASP A 107 8.06 19.84 3.26
C ASP A 107 9.04 18.98 2.44
N TYR A 108 8.79 17.68 2.30
CA TYR A 108 9.70 16.76 1.64
C TYR A 108 9.42 16.68 0.15
N ARG A 109 10.49 16.59 -0.65
CA ARG A 109 10.45 16.35 -2.09
C ARG A 109 11.43 15.24 -2.44
N ALA A 110 11.05 14.41 -3.41
CA ALA A 110 11.99 13.47 -3.99
C ALA A 110 13.19 14.19 -4.65
N THR A 111 14.31 13.48 -4.74
CA THR A 111 15.50 13.94 -5.48
C THR A 111 15.20 14.11 -6.97
N PRO A 112 15.97 14.93 -7.70
CA PRO A 112 15.69 15.20 -9.12
C PRO A 112 15.60 13.96 -10.01
N HIS A 113 16.42 12.94 -9.77
CA HIS A 113 16.39 11.71 -10.58
C HIS A 113 15.11 10.89 -10.35
N ILE A 114 14.61 10.79 -9.12
CA ILE A 114 13.34 10.11 -8.82
C ILE A 114 12.16 10.90 -9.39
N ALA A 115 12.19 12.24 -9.27
CA ALA A 115 11.16 13.09 -9.84
C ALA A 115 11.09 12.96 -11.38
N ALA A 116 12.23 12.86 -12.05
CA ALA A 116 12.30 12.65 -13.50
C ALA A 116 11.71 11.29 -13.93
N GLU A 117 12.01 10.21 -13.20
CA GLU A 117 11.41 8.90 -13.47
C GLU A 117 9.90 8.89 -13.22
N LEU A 118 9.42 9.57 -12.17
CA LEU A 118 8.00 9.72 -11.92
C LEU A 118 7.29 10.46 -13.06
N ALA A 119 7.90 11.55 -13.57
CA ALA A 119 7.37 12.28 -14.72
C ALA A 119 7.35 11.42 -16.00
N ARG A 120 8.34 10.54 -16.20
CA ARG A 120 8.36 9.57 -17.30
C ARG A 120 7.21 8.57 -17.19
N VAL A 121 6.92 8.07 -15.98
CA VAL A 121 5.76 7.21 -15.72
C VAL A 121 4.45 7.95 -15.99
N GLY A 122 4.34 9.21 -15.58
CA GLY A 122 3.18 10.06 -15.90
C GLY A 122 2.87 10.11 -17.39
N ARG A 123 3.86 10.47 -18.21
CA ARG A 123 3.72 10.50 -19.68
C ARG A 123 3.35 9.15 -20.29
N PHE A 124 3.89 8.06 -19.74
CA PHE A 124 3.53 6.72 -20.18
C PHE A 124 2.05 6.42 -19.89
N LEU A 125 1.55 6.77 -18.70
CA LEU A 125 0.13 6.59 -18.34
C LEU A 125 -0.78 7.48 -19.20
N GLU A 126 -0.37 8.69 -19.53
CA GLU A 126 -1.08 9.55 -20.50
C GLU A 126 -1.14 8.90 -21.89
N SER A 127 -0.04 8.28 -22.36
CA SER A 127 -0.03 7.58 -23.66
C SER A 127 -0.95 6.35 -23.70
N LEU A 128 -1.29 5.78 -22.54
CA LEU A 128 -2.30 4.73 -22.39
C LEU A 128 -3.73 5.28 -22.34
N GLY A 129 -3.92 6.60 -22.48
CA GLY A 129 -5.21 7.27 -22.54
C GLY A 129 -5.74 7.80 -21.22
N HIS A 130 -4.98 7.69 -20.12
CA HIS A 130 -5.37 8.23 -18.82
C HIS A 130 -5.25 9.76 -18.76
N HIS A 131 -5.94 10.38 -17.80
CA HIS A 131 -5.74 11.78 -17.48
C HIS A 131 -4.81 11.87 -16.28
N VAL A 132 -3.65 12.49 -16.46
CA VAL A 132 -2.64 12.65 -15.40
C VAL A 132 -2.48 14.14 -15.13
N GLU A 133 -2.49 14.51 -13.85
CA GLU A 133 -2.26 15.89 -13.42
C GLU A 133 -1.37 15.91 -12.18
N GLU A 134 -0.54 16.94 -12.04
CA GLU A 134 0.15 17.19 -10.78
C GLU A 134 -0.85 17.70 -9.75
N ALA A 135 -0.97 17.00 -8.63
CA ALA A 135 -1.87 17.39 -7.56
C ALA A 135 -1.35 16.92 -6.20
N LEU A 136 -1.60 17.74 -5.17
CA LEU A 136 -1.33 17.40 -3.78
C LEU A 136 -2.65 17.13 -3.05
N PRO A 137 -2.71 16.17 -2.13
CA PRO A 137 -3.90 15.99 -1.32
C PRO A 137 -4.10 17.22 -0.44
N ALA A 138 -5.34 17.71 -0.40
CA ALA A 138 -5.75 18.83 0.45
C ALA A 138 -5.93 18.36 1.91
N VAL A 139 -4.81 17.98 2.53
CA VAL A 139 -4.76 17.49 3.92
C VAL A 139 -3.62 18.17 4.65
N ASP A 140 -3.79 18.40 5.96
CA ASP A 140 -2.69 18.83 6.81
C ASP A 140 -1.74 17.64 7.04
N LEU A 141 -0.68 17.58 6.24
CA LEU A 141 0.29 16.49 6.29
C LEU A 141 1.11 16.47 7.59
N ARG A 142 1.29 17.61 8.27
CA ARG A 142 1.98 17.63 9.57
C ARG A 142 1.09 17.03 10.64
N ALA A 143 -0.19 17.44 10.69
CA ALA A 143 -1.16 16.86 11.61
C ALA A 143 -1.37 15.37 11.34
N ALA A 144 -1.47 14.96 10.07
CA ALA A 144 -1.60 13.56 9.68
C ALA A 144 -0.39 12.72 10.12
N PHE A 145 0.83 13.23 9.93
CA PHE A 145 2.05 12.54 10.35
C PHE A 145 2.18 12.46 11.87
N ALA A 146 1.79 13.52 12.59
CA ALA A 146 1.75 13.50 14.06
C ALA A 146 0.74 12.46 14.57
N ALA A 147 -0.48 12.42 14.01
CA ALA A 147 -1.49 11.43 14.37
C ALA A 147 -1.03 9.99 14.06
N GLN A 148 -0.43 9.77 12.88
CA GLN A 148 0.16 8.48 12.52
C GLN A 148 1.25 8.07 13.50
N THR A 149 2.14 8.98 13.86
CA THR A 149 3.26 8.72 14.78
C THR A 149 2.75 8.33 16.16
N THR A 150 1.75 9.04 16.69
CA THR A 150 1.10 8.68 17.96
C THR A 150 0.51 7.28 17.90
N CYS A 151 -0.25 6.96 16.84
CA CYS A 151 -0.84 5.63 16.67
C CYS A 151 0.21 4.54 16.47
N TYR A 152 1.34 4.85 15.82
CA TYR A 152 2.41 3.89 15.58
C TYR A 152 3.19 3.60 16.87
N ILE A 153 3.51 4.63 17.65
CA ILE A 153 4.28 4.49 18.88
C ILE A 153 3.46 3.81 19.98
N SER A 154 2.12 3.99 20.01
CA SER A 154 1.27 3.30 20.98
C SER A 154 1.38 1.78 20.91
N ASN A 155 1.73 1.20 19.76
CA ASN A 155 1.91 -0.25 19.60
C ASN A 155 3.06 -0.80 20.45
N PHE A 156 4.05 0.02 20.79
CA PHE A 156 5.15 -0.38 21.67
C PHE A 156 4.82 -0.24 23.15
N ALA A 157 3.73 0.44 23.48
CA ALA A 157 3.24 0.60 24.85
C ALA A 157 2.32 -0.55 25.30
N VAL A 158 1.86 -1.38 24.36
CA VAL A 158 1.11 -2.60 24.66
C VAL A 158 2.14 -3.69 25.01
N VAL A 159 2.40 -3.85 26.31
CA VAL A 159 3.25 -4.91 26.88
C VAL A 159 2.37 -5.85 27.69
#